data_AF-A0A959D0V6-F1
#
_entry.id   AF-A0A959D0V6-F1
#
_cell.length_a   1.000
_cell.length_b   1.000
_cell.length_c   1.000
_cell.angle_alpha   90.00
_cell.angle_beta   90.00
_cell.angle_gamma   90.00
#
_symmetry.space_group_name_H-M   'P 1'
#
loop_
_entity.id
_entity.type
_entity.pdbx_description
1 polymer ?
#
loop_
_entity_poly.entity_id
_entity_poly.type
_entity_poly.pdbx_seq_one_letter_code
_entity_poly.pdbx_strand_id
1 'polypeptide(L)' 'LVLAFAQPFIPAKNTEVKAGTKAVSIFIDNSFSMEALSQDVPLLEKAKQRAREAVNAYAPDDQFQILTNDFEGRHQR' A
#
# COMPACT_ATOMS: atom_id res chain seq x y z
N LEU A 1 -18.75 12.19 -0.87
CA LEU A 1 -18.57 10.91 -0.16
C LEU A 1 -19.16 9.82 -1.06
N VAL A 2 -18.33 8.92 -1.61
CA VAL A 2 -18.82 7.78 -2.42
C VAL A 2 -18.65 6.52 -1.57
N LEU A 3 -19.76 5.81 -1.33
CA LEU A 3 -19.79 4.52 -0.63
C LEU A 3 -19.98 3.45 -1.71
N ALA A 4 -18.91 2.73 -2.06
CA ALA A 4 -19.00 1.60 -2.98
C ALA A 4 -19.24 0.31 -2.18
N PHE A 5 -20.39 -0.33 -2.41
CA PHE A 5 -20.75 -1.62 -1.84
C PHE A 5 -20.02 -2.73 -2.61
N ALA A 6 -19.00 -3.35 -2.00
CA ALA A 6 -18.36 -4.52 -2.57
C ALA A 6 -19.30 -5.74 -2.47
N GLN A 7 -19.51 -6.44 -3.57
CA GLN A 7 -20.32 -7.64 -3.64
C GLN A 7 -19.59 -8.80 -2.92
N PRO A 8 -20.28 -9.63 -2.12
CA PRO A 8 -19.65 -10.72 -1.38
C PRO A 8 -19.09 -11.80 -2.33
N PHE A 9 -17.83 -12.16 -2.13
CA PHE A 9 -17.17 -13.24 -2.85
C PHE A 9 -17.61 -14.61 -2.30
N ILE A 10 -18.14 -15.48 -3.17
CA ILE A 10 -18.51 -16.87 -2.83
C ILE A 10 -17.45 -17.80 -3.44
N PRO A 11 -16.55 -18.39 -2.65
CA PRO A 11 -15.55 -19.33 -3.17
C PRO A 11 -16.20 -20.64 -3.61
N ALA A 12 -15.89 -21.11 -4.83
CA ALA A 12 -16.28 -22.43 -5.29
C ALA A 12 -15.47 -23.50 -4.53
N LYS A 13 -16.16 -24.55 -4.05
CA LYS A 13 -15.65 -25.54 -3.07
C LYS A 13 -14.39 -26.32 -3.49
N ASN A 14 -13.95 -26.24 -4.75
CA ASN A 14 -12.83 -27.01 -5.30
C ASN A 14 -11.80 -26.15 -6.06
N THR A 15 -11.78 -24.83 -5.86
CA THR A 15 -10.71 -24.02 -6.41
C THR A 15 -9.52 -24.11 -5.46
N GLU A 16 -8.47 -24.85 -5.84
CA GLU A 16 -7.16 -24.67 -5.20
C GLU A 16 -6.85 -23.17 -5.21
N VAL A 17 -6.72 -22.59 -4.02
CA VAL A 17 -6.20 -21.24 -3.89
C VAL A 17 -4.78 -21.32 -4.42
N LYS A 18 -4.58 -20.97 -5.69
CA LYS A 18 -3.24 -20.77 -6.22
C LYS A 18 -2.59 -19.80 -5.25
N ALA A 19 -1.52 -20.23 -4.58
CA ALA A 19 -0.64 -19.34 -3.87
C ALA A 19 0.03 -18.46 -4.94
N GLY A 20 -0.73 -17.48 -5.43
CA GLY A 20 -0.22 -16.44 -6.30
C GLY A 20 0.78 -15.62 -5.53
N THR A 21 1.70 -15.00 -6.24
CA THR A 21 2.68 -14.08 -5.68
C THR A 21 1.97 -13.11 -4.75
N LYS A 22 2.41 -13.03 -3.48
CA LYS A 22 1.85 -12.09 -2.52
C LYS A 22 2.27 -10.69 -2.96
N ALA A 23 1.31 -9.93 -3.47
CA ALA A 23 1.50 -8.54 -3.83
C ALA A 23 1.08 -7.65 -2.67
N VAL A 24 1.97 -6.79 -2.20
CA VAL A 24 1.73 -5.82 -1.14
C VAL A 24 1.72 -4.42 -1.74
N SER A 25 0.61 -3.69 -1.56
CA SER A 25 0.52 -2.29 -1.99
C SER A 25 0.64 -1.38 -0.76
N ILE A 26 1.59 -0.45 -0.81
CA ILE A 26 1.85 0.54 0.23
C ILE A 26 1.49 1.92 -0.32
N PHE A 27 0.51 2.57 0.28
CA PHE A 27 0.16 3.95 -0.04
C PHE A 27 0.84 4.91 0.93
N ILE A 28 1.60 5.87 0.40
CA ILE A 28 2.26 6.93 1.17
C ILE A 28 1.59 8.26 0.82
N ASP A 29 0.91 8.86 1.80
CA ASP A 29 0.40 10.22 1.67
C ASP A 29 1.58 11.21 1.59
N ASN A 30 1.66 11.95 0.49
CA ASN A 30 2.57 13.06 0.24
C ASN A 30 1.85 14.41 0.04
N SER A 31 0.62 14.54 0.53
CA SER A 31 -0.14 15.80 0.50
C SER A 31 0.46 16.85 1.46
N PHE A 32 0.08 18.11 1.30
CA PHE A 32 0.59 19.23 2.10
C PHE A 32 0.46 19.03 3.62
N SER A 33 -0.55 18.28 4.08
CA SER A 33 -0.72 17.99 5.52
C SER A 33 0.45 17.18 6.10
N MET A 34 1.19 16.45 5.26
CA MET A 34 2.31 15.60 5.66
C MET A 34 3.62 16.36 5.87
N GLU A 35 3.64 17.66 5.58
CA GLU A 35 4.71 18.59 5.98
C GLU A 35 4.64 18.94 7.48
N ALA A 36 3.54 18.62 8.15
CA ALA A 36 3.42 18.83 9.59
C ALA A 36 4.52 18.06 10.35
N LEU A 37 4.93 18.62 11.49
CA LEU A 37 5.99 18.05 12.32
C LEU A 37 5.42 17.14 13.41
N SER A 38 6.09 16.00 13.62
CA SER A 38 5.93 15.13 14.77
C SER A 38 7.30 15.00 15.43
N GLN A 39 7.46 15.55 16.63
CA GLN A 39 8.74 15.54 17.35
C GLN A 39 9.89 16.10 16.49
N ASP A 40 9.67 17.26 15.87
CA ASP A 40 10.61 17.95 14.97
C ASP A 40 10.96 17.20 13.66
N VAL A 41 10.27 16.10 13.36
CA VAL A 41 10.42 15.34 12.12
C VAL A 41 9.16 15.46 11.27
N PRO A 42 9.26 15.77 9.96
CA PRO A 42 8.10 15.77 9.07
C PRO A 42 7.38 14.42 9.07
N LEU A 43 6.04 14.43 9.09
CA LEU A 43 5.22 13.21 9.04
C LEU A 43 5.54 12.37 7.81
N LEU A 44 5.87 13.00 6.68
CA LEU A 44 6.30 12.31 5.47
C LEU A 44 7.56 11.46 5.68
N GLU A 45 8.54 11.95 6.44
CA GLU A 45 9.76 11.18 6.73
C GLU A 45 9.47 9.98 7.63
N LYS A 46 8.56 10.17 8.60
CA LYS A 46 8.06 9.07 9.41
C LYS A 46 7.32 8.02 8.58
N ALA A 47 6.48 8.45 7.62
CA ALA A 47 5.77 7.55 6.72
C ALA A 47 6.74 6.73 5.84
N LYS A 48 7.77 7.38 5.27
CA LYS A 48 8.84 6.69 4.52
C LYS A 48 9.57 5.66 5.38
N GLN A 49 9.90 6.00 6.62
CA GLN A 49 10.57 5.08 7.54
C GLN A 49 9.70 3.84 7.84
N ARG A 50 8.41 4.06 8.13
CA ARG A 50 7.46 2.97 8.35
C ARG A 50 7.26 2.09 7.12
N ALA A 51 7.23 2.69 5.92
CA ALA A 51 7.15 1.93 4.67
C ALA A 51 8.37 1.02 4.48
N ARG A 52 9.58 1.51 4.78
CA ARG A 52 10.79 0.66 4.74
C ARG A 52 10.75 -0.47 5.77
N GLU A 53 10.32 -0.18 6.99
CA GLU A 53 10.13 -1.20 8.04
C GLU A 53 9.14 -2.27 7.60
N ALA A 54 8.02 -1.87 6.98
CA ALA A 54 7.05 -2.80 6.43
C ALA A 54 7.68 -3.67 5.35
N VAL A 55 8.32 -3.10 4.31
CA VAL A 55 8.99 -3.85 3.23
C VAL A 55 10.01 -4.85 3.78
N ASN A 56 10.82 -4.44 4.75
CA ASN A 56 11.85 -5.30 5.34
C ASN A 56 11.29 -6.46 6.18
N ALA A 57 10.01 -6.43 6.58
CA ALA A 57 9.37 -7.50 7.34
C ALA A 57 8.83 -8.64 6.47
N TYR A 58 8.80 -8.46 5.15
CA TYR A 58 8.31 -9.42 4.16
C TYR A 58 9.45 -10.22 3.54
N ALA A 59 9.09 -11.28 2.80
CA ALA A 59 10.07 -12.13 2.13
C ALA A 59 10.63 -11.43 0.86
N PRO A 60 11.87 -11.74 0.44
CA PRO A 60 12.48 -11.12 -0.74
C PRO A 60 11.75 -11.34 -2.07
N ASP A 61 10.91 -12.38 -2.15
CA ASP A 61 10.10 -12.75 -3.30
C ASP A 61 8.70 -12.09 -3.30
N ASP A 62 8.34 -11.38 -2.22
CA ASP A 62 7.11 -10.59 -2.18
C ASP A 62 7.23 -9.38 -3.10
N GLN A 63 6.19 -9.13 -3.90
CA GLN A 63 6.17 -8.00 -4.83
C GLN A 63 5.53 -6.79 -4.19
N PHE A 64 6.17 -5.62 -4.34
CA PHE A 64 5.69 -4.36 -3.78
C PHE A 64 5.23 -3.39 -4.86
N GLN A 65 4.10 -2.76 -4.59
CA GLN A 65 3.66 -1.56 -5.28
C GLN A 65 3.66 -0.40 -4.28
N ILE A 66 4.34 0.70 -4.61
CA ILE A 66 4.28 1.92 -3.80
C ILE A 66 3.48 2.97 -4.55
N LEU A 67 2.49 3.54 -3.88
CA LEU A 67 1.58 4.53 -4.42
C LEU A 67 1.67 5.82 -3.60
N THR A 68 1.47 6.96 -4.25
CA THR A 68 1.43 8.29 -3.63
C THR A 68 0.19 9.06 -4.10
N ASN A 69 -0.15 10.21 -3.49
CA ASN A 69 -1.25 11.04 -3.98
C ASN A 69 -1.01 11.56 -5.39
N ASP A 70 0.27 11.69 -5.76
CA ASP A 70 0.64 11.82 -7.16
C ASP A 70 0.35 10.47 -7.83
N PHE A 71 -0.86 10.31 -8.33
CA PHE A 71 -1.28 9.24 -9.24
C PHE A 71 -0.54 9.40 -10.59
N GLU A 72 0.79 9.53 -10.57
CA GLU A 72 1.62 9.57 -11.75
C GLU A 72 1.39 8.30 -12.56
N GLY A 73 1.30 8.42 -13.89
CA GLY A 73 0.95 7.31 -14.79
C GLY A 73 1.88 6.09 -14.70
N ARG A 74 3.06 6.22 -14.07
CA ARG A 74 3.94 5.10 -13.72
C ARG A 74 3.35 4.13 -12.69
N HIS A 75 2.33 4.57 -11.93
CA HIS A 75 1.63 3.79 -10.91
C HIS A 75 0.40 3.04 -11.46
N GLN A 76 0.05 3.22 -12.74
CA GLN A 76 -1.15 2.64 -13.38
C GLN A 76 -0.86 1.42 -14.28
N ARG A 77 0.30 0.77 -14.17
CA ARG A 77 0.64 -0.41 -14.98
C ARG A 77 1.08 -1.58 -14.12
#